data_AF-A0A7Y3SWX2-F1
#
_entry.id   AF-A0A7Y3SWX2-F1
#
_cell.length_a   1.000
_cell.length_b   1.000
_cell.length_c   1.000
_cell.angle_alpha   90.00
_cell.angle_beta   90.00
_cell.angle_gamma   90.00
#
_symmetry.space_group_name_H-M   'P 1'
#
loop_
_entity.id
_entity.type
_entity.pdbx_description
1 polymer ?
#
loop_
_entity_poly.entity_id
_entity_poly.type
_entity_poly.pdbx_seq_one_letter_code
_entity_poly.pdbx_strand_id
1 'polypeptide(L)'
;MIPQVKKSSNYVLCYTRMPQEDIIYSKKLAYSMHLAYSEDGKYFRDLNHNSGILFAKATNNENGTLNAKCLKSPYIFYMTEGIFGVLAVRIEADGGNDKQSKGKVILFTSLDLLQYKEVGLIDLKVDIYVNDVSCKYDEDKKAYVIRWSDDQGNYYKNYIADITSLTCASVMEKAEPFVVEPVHAGIEGIVPRNVINVSQEMAHRLVCKLTVPINIKIEVLKSVVVTSLVELKTVKATAIYSDGTTDSKLVDWDTSGIAWNKPGRYIATGTVHQDHYVFPIAINRADPCIAKWNGKYYFIATNDADNNHTLYMREADTIPGLVKAEEVLILDSSTYDGIGGLLWAPEFHIVEGNLYIFHAATSGEFLYEESHVMKLKKGGKPMCREDWSRPQRVVKKDGTNLCEGGETISLDMTNFEINGEYYVAWSQRQFMPVDLGAWVYIAKVDIKEPWKLTTDPVLLTKPDYGWANNHTFVDEGPFALIKNGKLFLTFSSAAVDATYVVGLLTADIDANLLNPESWTKTNYPLLTSRSMPGEYGPGHNAYVIDDNGTFWNTYHARPGVEGPRSSGIRRVHFDIDGYPVLDLSEYKDLDKSLAKVTIDVIVN
;
A
#
# COMPACT_ATOMS: atom_id res chain seq x y z
N MET A 1 -18.92 -10.82 15.30
CA MET A 1 -18.52 -10.91 16.72
C MET A 1 -17.34 -9.97 16.86
N ILE A 2 -17.42 -8.91 17.70
CA ILE A 2 -16.25 -8.09 18.04
C ILE A 2 -15.13 -9.08 18.43
N PRO A 3 -13.88 -8.95 17.97
CA PRO A 3 -12.77 -9.66 18.59
C PRO A 3 -12.62 -9.07 20.00
N GLN A 4 -13.50 -9.47 20.92
CA GLN A 4 -13.33 -9.22 22.33
C GLN A 4 -12.18 -10.11 22.75
N VAL A 5 -10.98 -9.56 22.68
CA VAL A 5 -9.80 -10.12 23.34
C VAL A 5 -10.20 -10.28 24.80
N LYS A 6 -10.46 -11.52 25.22
CA LYS A 6 -10.85 -11.82 26.59
C LYS A 6 -9.67 -11.48 27.51
N LYS A 7 -9.93 -11.42 28.82
CA LYS A 7 -8.94 -11.25 29.91
C LYS A 7 -7.91 -12.41 30.01
N SER A 8 -7.65 -13.11 28.90
CA SER A 8 -6.72 -14.23 28.73
C SER A 8 -5.33 -13.75 28.35
N SER A 9 -4.33 -14.60 28.59
CA SER A 9 -2.98 -14.43 28.05
C SER A 9 -3.04 -14.28 26.52
N ASN A 10 -2.30 -13.33 25.95
CA ASN A 10 -2.32 -13.05 24.51
C ASN A 10 -0.99 -13.45 23.87
N TYR A 11 -1.06 -14.29 22.85
CA TYR A 11 0.11 -14.92 22.27
C TYR A 11 0.29 -14.46 20.82
N VAL A 12 1.51 -14.05 20.50
CA VAL A 12 1.94 -13.76 19.12
C VAL A 12 2.99 -14.79 18.73
N LEU A 13 2.72 -15.53 17.65
CA LEU A 13 3.64 -16.45 17.01
C LEU A 13 4.31 -15.73 15.83
N CYS A 14 5.65 -15.74 15.78
CA CYS A 14 6.36 -15.41 14.56
C CYS A 14 6.69 -16.67 13.77
N TYR A 15 6.77 -16.54 12.45
CA TYR A 15 7.08 -17.65 11.56
C TYR A 15 7.61 -17.15 10.21
N THR A 16 8.27 -18.05 9.46
CA THR A 16 8.45 -17.92 8.01
C THR A 16 7.51 -18.91 7.32
N ARG A 17 7.47 -18.93 5.99
CA ARG A 17 6.69 -19.92 5.25
C ARG A 17 7.52 -20.71 4.26
N MET A 18 6.99 -21.86 3.88
CA MET A 18 7.43 -22.56 2.68
C MET A 18 7.00 -21.75 1.44
N PRO A 19 7.88 -21.53 0.47
CA PRO A 19 7.52 -20.87 -0.78
C PRO A 19 6.52 -21.71 -1.58
N GLN A 20 5.73 -21.02 -2.40
CA GLN A 20 4.86 -21.63 -3.40
C GLN A 20 5.51 -21.47 -4.79
N GLU A 21 4.73 -21.65 -5.86
CA GLU A 21 5.13 -21.26 -7.19
C GLU A 21 5.56 -19.78 -7.21
N ASP A 22 6.58 -19.47 -8.00
CA ASP A 22 7.27 -18.16 -7.98
C ASP A 22 6.30 -16.99 -8.20
N ILE A 23 5.38 -17.18 -9.15
CA ILE A 23 4.32 -16.21 -9.52
C ILE A 23 3.24 -16.03 -8.43
N ILE A 24 3.11 -16.98 -7.50
CA ILE A 24 2.08 -16.96 -6.45
C ILE A 24 2.65 -16.44 -5.13
N TYR A 25 3.75 -17.04 -4.66
CA TYR A 25 4.39 -16.66 -3.41
C TYR A 25 5.86 -17.10 -3.39
N SER A 26 6.69 -16.33 -4.09
CA SER A 26 8.13 -16.61 -4.26
C SER A 26 8.89 -16.73 -2.94
N LYS A 27 10.13 -17.25 -3.02
CA LYS A 27 11.06 -17.30 -1.89
C LYS A 27 11.28 -15.93 -1.23
N LYS A 28 11.30 -14.86 -2.03
CA LYS A 28 11.47 -13.48 -1.54
C LYS A 28 10.33 -13.03 -0.62
N LEU A 29 9.15 -13.59 -0.82
CA LEU A 29 7.97 -13.36 0.03
C LEU A 29 7.92 -14.34 1.21
N ALA A 30 8.15 -15.63 0.95
CA ALA A 30 8.04 -16.68 1.96
C ALA A 30 9.11 -16.59 3.07
N TYR A 31 10.33 -16.19 2.70
CA TYR A 31 11.45 -15.97 3.60
C TYR A 31 11.45 -14.54 4.13
N SER A 32 10.34 -14.19 4.77
CA SER A 32 10.10 -12.97 5.53
C SER A 32 9.42 -13.37 6.85
N MET A 33 9.44 -12.50 7.85
CA MET A 33 8.74 -12.81 9.09
C MET A 33 7.25 -12.48 8.93
N HIS A 34 6.41 -13.42 9.36
CA HIS A 34 4.96 -13.34 9.43
C HIS A 34 4.53 -13.41 10.90
N LEU A 35 3.29 -13.00 11.19
CA LEU A 35 2.72 -13.06 12.53
C LEU A 35 1.40 -13.82 12.54
N ALA A 36 1.16 -14.54 13.63
CA ALA A 36 -0.12 -15.17 13.94
C ALA A 36 -0.49 -14.86 15.40
N TYR A 37 -1.78 -14.85 15.67
CA TYR A 37 -2.34 -14.48 16.97
C TYR A 37 -3.14 -15.63 17.59
N SER A 38 -3.06 -15.76 18.92
CA SER A 38 -3.85 -16.71 19.70
C SER A 38 -4.23 -16.15 21.08
N GLU A 39 -5.45 -16.44 21.52
CA GLU A 39 -5.96 -16.10 22.87
C GLU A 39 -5.65 -17.19 23.92
N ASP A 40 -5.24 -18.38 23.49
CA ASP A 40 -5.05 -19.55 24.37
C ASP A 40 -3.70 -20.24 24.21
N GLY A 41 -2.86 -19.73 23.30
CA GLY A 41 -1.54 -20.26 22.99
C GLY A 41 -1.58 -21.60 22.24
N LYS A 42 -2.76 -22.05 21.79
CA LYS A 42 -2.96 -23.33 21.11
C LYS A 42 -3.49 -23.14 19.70
N TYR A 43 -4.51 -22.32 19.52
CA TYR A 43 -5.11 -22.07 18.21
C TYR A 43 -4.64 -20.71 17.69
N PHE A 44 -3.69 -20.76 16.76
CA PHE A 44 -3.15 -19.58 16.08
C PHE A 44 -3.88 -19.31 14.77
N ARG A 45 -4.19 -18.03 14.52
CA ARG A 45 -4.74 -17.52 13.27
C ARG A 45 -3.71 -16.61 12.63
N ASP A 46 -3.49 -16.75 11.33
CA ASP A 46 -2.60 -15.86 10.58
C ASP A 46 -3.11 -14.43 10.61
N LEU A 47 -2.17 -13.50 10.55
CA LEU A 47 -2.41 -12.08 10.32
C LEU A 47 -1.90 -11.70 8.92
N ASN A 48 -2.37 -10.57 8.41
CA ASN A 48 -1.96 -9.99 7.13
C ASN A 48 -2.14 -10.95 5.92
N HIS A 49 -3.26 -11.67 5.87
CA HIS A 49 -3.57 -12.66 4.82
C HIS A 49 -2.50 -13.76 4.69
N ASN A 50 -1.85 -14.11 5.79
CA ASN A 50 -0.71 -15.02 5.82
C ASN A 50 0.47 -14.53 4.93
N SER A 51 0.68 -13.21 4.90
CA SER A 51 1.75 -12.53 4.17
C SER A 51 2.77 -11.90 5.10
N GLY A 52 4.03 -11.85 4.66
CA GLY A 52 5.13 -11.24 5.41
C GLY A 52 4.85 -9.82 5.86
N ILE A 53 5.32 -9.49 7.07
CA ILE A 53 5.22 -8.15 7.69
C ILE A 53 6.60 -7.57 8.04
N LEU A 54 7.67 -8.35 7.89
CA LEU A 54 9.04 -7.88 8.09
C LEU A 54 9.97 -8.54 7.07
N PHE A 55 10.66 -7.70 6.32
CA PHE A 55 11.59 -8.06 5.25
C PHE A 55 12.96 -7.44 5.51
N ALA A 56 14.03 -8.17 5.17
CA ALA A 56 15.37 -7.58 5.14
C ALA A 56 15.49 -6.59 3.99
N LYS A 57 16.23 -5.50 4.21
CA LYS A 57 16.60 -4.58 3.13
C LYS A 57 17.62 -5.22 2.19
N ALA A 58 17.50 -4.86 0.92
CA ALA A 58 18.44 -5.19 -0.14
C ALA A 58 19.81 -4.54 0.13
N THR A 59 20.87 -5.20 -0.30
CA THR A 59 22.22 -4.64 -0.24
C THR A 59 22.58 -3.99 -1.58
N ASN A 60 23.30 -2.87 -1.56
CA ASN A 60 23.77 -2.21 -2.78
C ASN A 60 25.08 -2.85 -3.25
N ASN A 61 25.21 -3.05 -4.55
CA ASN A 61 26.48 -3.31 -5.22
C ASN A 61 27.25 -1.99 -5.45
N GLU A 62 28.54 -2.08 -5.78
CA GLU A 62 29.37 -0.90 -6.08
C GLU A 62 28.83 -0.06 -7.24
N ASN A 63 28.17 -0.69 -8.21
CA ASN A 63 27.54 -0.03 -9.36
C ASN A 63 26.13 0.52 -9.06
N GLY A 64 25.66 0.46 -7.80
CA GLY A 64 24.35 0.96 -7.38
C GLY A 64 23.19 -0.03 -7.52
N THR A 65 23.37 -1.16 -8.21
CA THR A 65 22.31 -2.19 -8.32
C THR A 65 21.99 -2.83 -6.97
N LEU A 66 20.76 -3.35 -6.83
CA LEU A 66 20.25 -3.92 -5.57
C LEU A 66 20.23 -5.45 -5.60
N ASN A 67 20.73 -6.09 -4.55
CA ASN A 67 20.52 -7.52 -4.31
C ASN A 67 19.48 -7.70 -3.22
N ALA A 68 18.31 -8.24 -3.59
CA ALA A 68 17.27 -8.61 -2.63
C ALA A 68 17.83 -9.59 -1.57
N LYS A 69 17.43 -9.38 -0.32
CA LYS A 69 17.78 -10.25 0.81
C LYS A 69 16.52 -10.79 1.47
N CYS A 70 16.67 -11.90 2.14
CA CYS A 70 15.60 -12.62 2.80
C CYS A 70 15.96 -12.97 4.24
N LEU A 71 14.99 -13.46 4.99
CA LEU A 71 15.09 -13.83 6.40
C LEU A 71 14.84 -15.32 6.59
N LYS A 72 15.72 -15.94 7.37
CA LYS A 72 15.56 -17.29 7.90
C LYS A 72 15.57 -17.24 9.42
N SER A 73 14.76 -18.10 10.04
CA SER A 73 14.74 -18.29 11.49
C SER A 73 14.55 -16.99 12.31
N PRO A 74 13.57 -16.12 11.99
CA PRO A 74 13.28 -14.97 12.83
C PRO A 74 12.96 -15.42 14.26
N TYR A 75 13.36 -14.61 15.23
CA TYR A 75 13.19 -14.86 16.65
C TYR A 75 12.87 -13.56 17.37
N ILE A 76 11.66 -13.43 17.90
CA ILE A 76 11.21 -12.25 18.64
C ILE A 76 11.62 -12.39 20.11
N PHE A 77 12.13 -11.31 20.70
CA PHE A 77 12.45 -11.24 22.12
C PHE A 77 12.17 -9.83 22.66
N TYR A 78 12.04 -9.72 23.98
CA TYR A 78 11.91 -8.43 24.65
C TYR A 78 13.27 -7.77 24.84
N MET A 79 13.35 -6.51 24.46
CA MET A 79 14.41 -5.61 24.87
C MET A 79 13.98 -4.84 26.13
N THR A 80 14.91 -4.08 26.70
CA THR A 80 14.62 -3.11 27.76
C THR A 80 13.53 -2.13 27.32
N GLU A 81 12.75 -1.63 28.27
CA GLU A 81 11.71 -0.59 28.06
C GLU A 81 10.53 -1.01 27.16
N GLY A 82 10.26 -2.31 27.02
CA GLY A 82 9.09 -2.80 26.29
C GLY A 82 9.24 -2.77 24.76
N ILE A 83 10.45 -2.49 24.27
CA ILE A 83 10.79 -2.58 22.85
C ILE A 83 10.91 -4.07 22.45
N PHE A 84 10.46 -4.41 21.25
CA PHE A 84 10.67 -5.73 20.66
C PHE A 84 11.96 -5.75 19.86
N GLY A 85 12.77 -6.78 20.07
CA GLY A 85 13.87 -7.14 19.19
C GLY A 85 13.50 -8.33 18.32
N VAL A 86 13.98 -8.34 17.08
CA VAL A 86 13.93 -9.52 16.21
C VAL A 86 15.34 -9.84 15.75
N LEU A 87 15.83 -11.03 16.09
CA LEU A 87 17.01 -11.59 15.43
C LEU A 87 16.60 -12.51 14.31
N ALA A 88 17.35 -12.52 13.22
CA ALA A 88 17.18 -13.49 12.15
C ALA A 88 18.54 -13.80 11.49
N VAL A 89 18.57 -14.88 10.72
CA VAL A 89 19.63 -15.17 9.77
C VAL A 89 19.28 -14.50 8.46
N ARG A 90 20.17 -13.63 7.93
CA ARG A 90 19.98 -13.04 6.61
C ARG A 90 20.45 -14.03 5.54
N ILE A 91 19.66 -14.21 4.51
CA ILE A 91 19.92 -15.14 3.40
C ILE A 91 19.75 -14.44 2.06
N GLU A 92 20.29 -15.04 1.00
CA GLU A 92 20.10 -14.59 -0.38
C GLU A 92 18.66 -14.83 -0.84
N ALA A 93 18.27 -14.15 -1.92
CA ALA A 93 16.92 -14.25 -2.50
C ALA A 93 16.53 -15.68 -2.95
N ASP A 94 17.51 -16.53 -3.27
CA ASP A 94 17.31 -17.93 -3.65
C ASP A 94 17.19 -18.88 -2.45
N GLY A 95 17.34 -18.36 -1.22
CA GLY A 95 17.36 -19.13 0.02
C GLY A 95 18.75 -19.58 0.47
N GLY A 96 19.80 -19.28 -0.31
CA GLY A 96 21.19 -19.62 0.00
C GLY A 96 21.82 -18.72 1.06
N ASN A 97 23.02 -19.10 1.48
CA ASN A 97 23.77 -18.35 2.49
C ASN A 97 24.26 -17.00 1.96
N ASP A 98 23.97 -15.90 2.68
CA ASP A 98 24.49 -14.57 2.36
C ASP A 98 25.92 -14.40 2.87
N LYS A 99 26.87 -14.28 1.94
CA LYS A 99 28.31 -14.10 2.25
C LYS A 99 28.57 -12.90 3.15
N GLN A 100 27.82 -11.80 3.01
CA GLN A 100 28.04 -10.59 3.82
C GLN A 100 27.63 -10.79 5.29
N SER A 101 26.68 -11.70 5.53
CA SER A 101 26.17 -12.06 6.86
C SER A 101 26.91 -13.22 7.53
N LYS A 102 27.93 -13.81 6.87
CA LYS A 102 28.72 -14.89 7.47
C LYS A 102 29.32 -14.44 8.81
N GLY A 103 29.11 -15.26 9.86
CA GLY A 103 29.48 -14.93 11.23
C GLY A 103 28.60 -13.91 11.92
N LYS A 104 27.44 -13.56 11.35
CA LYS A 104 26.58 -12.47 11.84
C LYS A 104 25.11 -12.88 11.84
N VAL A 105 24.32 -12.15 12.62
CA VAL A 105 22.84 -12.20 12.61
C VAL A 105 22.27 -10.81 12.45
N ILE A 106 21.15 -10.66 11.77
CA ILE A 106 20.52 -9.35 11.57
C ILE A 106 19.60 -9.03 12.76
N LEU A 107 19.65 -7.78 13.22
CA LEU A 107 18.81 -7.23 14.29
C LEU A 107 17.81 -6.22 13.72
N PHE A 108 16.56 -6.38 14.12
CA PHE A 108 15.51 -5.40 13.97
C PHE A 108 14.98 -4.96 15.34
N THR A 109 14.46 -3.75 15.40
CA THR A 109 13.74 -3.22 16.57
C THR A 109 12.34 -2.77 16.15
N SER A 110 11.38 -2.90 17.07
CA SER A 110 10.01 -2.45 16.87
C SER A 110 9.37 -2.05 18.19
N LEU A 111 8.53 -1.02 18.17
CA LEU A 111 7.74 -0.61 19.33
C LEU A 111 6.42 -1.38 19.41
N ASP A 112 5.91 -1.85 18.28
CA ASP A 112 4.52 -2.32 18.16
C ASP A 112 4.32 -3.57 17.28
N LEU A 113 5.41 -4.16 16.78
CA LEU A 113 5.40 -5.27 15.83
C LEU A 113 4.63 -4.97 14.52
N LEU A 114 4.40 -3.69 14.21
CA LEU A 114 3.77 -3.22 12.97
C LEU A 114 4.74 -2.40 12.11
N GLN A 115 5.67 -1.68 12.74
CA GLN A 115 6.77 -0.99 12.06
C GLN A 115 8.11 -1.46 12.63
N TYR A 116 9.05 -1.76 11.74
CA TYR A 116 10.34 -2.32 12.06
C TYR A 116 11.47 -1.44 11.53
N LYS A 117 12.46 -1.22 12.39
CA LYS A 117 13.74 -0.61 12.02
C LYS A 117 14.80 -1.70 11.95
N GLU A 118 15.37 -1.89 10.75
CA GLU A 118 16.60 -2.66 10.58
C GLU A 118 17.76 -1.90 11.25
N VAL A 119 18.36 -2.51 12.29
CA VAL A 119 19.48 -1.91 13.03
C VAL A 119 20.80 -2.28 12.36
N GLY A 120 20.95 -3.53 11.94
CA GLY A 120 22.13 -4.02 11.21
C GLY A 120 22.54 -5.43 11.61
N LEU A 121 23.76 -5.81 11.21
CA LEU A 121 24.31 -7.15 11.46
C LEU A 121 25.16 -7.17 12.73
N ILE A 122 24.77 -7.97 13.72
CA ILE A 122 25.56 -8.25 14.92
C ILE A 122 26.67 -9.23 14.58
N ASP A 123 27.93 -8.84 14.82
CA ASP A 123 29.12 -9.66 14.63
C ASP A 123 29.32 -10.66 15.79
N LEU A 124 29.22 -11.96 15.49
CA LEU A 124 29.36 -13.05 16.48
C LEU A 124 30.81 -13.50 16.70
N LYS A 125 31.79 -12.73 16.18
CA LYS A 125 33.23 -12.94 16.36
C LYS A 125 33.74 -14.26 15.80
N VAL A 126 33.20 -14.64 14.64
CA VAL A 126 33.52 -15.90 13.97
C VAL A 126 33.31 -15.77 12.45
N ASP A 127 33.90 -16.68 11.67
CA ASP A 127 33.70 -16.77 10.22
C ASP A 127 32.98 -18.07 9.82
N ILE A 128 31.79 -18.30 10.40
CA ILE A 128 30.95 -19.49 10.18
C ILE A 128 29.54 -19.05 9.80
N TYR A 129 28.88 -19.78 8.89
CA TYR A 129 27.49 -19.52 8.55
C TYR A 129 26.56 -19.91 9.71
N VAL A 130 25.65 -19.00 10.04
CA VAL A 130 24.63 -19.21 11.06
C VAL A 130 23.42 -19.88 10.40
N ASN A 131 22.99 -21.01 10.95
CA ASN A 131 21.83 -21.77 10.48
C ASN A 131 20.54 -21.38 11.23
N ASP A 132 20.65 -21.17 12.54
CA ASP A 132 19.53 -20.86 13.43
C ASP A 132 19.98 -19.93 14.57
N VAL A 133 19.07 -19.12 15.11
CA VAL A 133 19.32 -18.12 16.16
C VAL A 133 18.17 -18.06 17.17
N SER A 134 18.49 -17.82 18.44
CA SER A 134 17.56 -17.40 19.49
C SER A 134 18.21 -16.36 20.39
N CYS A 135 17.39 -15.59 21.10
CA CYS A 135 17.86 -14.56 22.02
C CYS A 135 17.02 -14.54 23.29
N LYS A 136 17.68 -14.32 24.44
CA LYS A 136 17.03 -14.01 25.70
C LYS A 136 17.88 -13.03 26.51
N TYR A 137 17.25 -12.22 27.34
CA TYR A 137 17.97 -11.45 28.35
C TYR A 137 18.31 -12.34 29.55
N ASP A 138 19.54 -12.25 30.03
CA ASP A 138 20.04 -12.93 31.24
C ASP A 138 20.24 -11.87 32.32
N GLU A 139 19.33 -11.86 33.29
CA GLU A 139 19.28 -10.88 34.39
C GLU A 139 20.53 -10.92 35.27
N ASP A 140 21.07 -12.13 35.53
CA ASP A 140 22.24 -12.30 36.39
C ASP A 140 23.48 -11.70 35.74
N LYS A 141 23.60 -11.85 34.41
CA LYS A 141 24.71 -11.32 33.63
C LYS A 141 24.47 -9.91 33.10
N LYS A 142 23.25 -9.38 33.24
CA LYS A 142 22.80 -8.10 32.68
C LYS A 142 23.14 -7.97 31.20
N ALA A 143 22.94 -9.05 30.44
CA ALA A 143 23.30 -9.14 29.04
C ALA A 143 22.33 -10.03 28.27
N TYR A 144 22.17 -9.76 26.98
CA TYR A 144 21.49 -10.67 26.07
C TYR A 144 22.39 -11.85 25.74
N VAL A 145 21.79 -13.03 25.68
CA VAL A 145 22.43 -14.29 25.29
C VAL A 145 21.91 -14.66 23.91
N ILE A 146 22.76 -14.48 22.90
CA ILE A 146 22.49 -14.91 21.54
C ILE A 146 22.95 -16.36 21.44
N ARG A 147 22.02 -17.31 21.30
CA ARG A 147 22.35 -18.72 21.03
C ARG A 147 22.10 -19.01 19.56
N TRP A 148 23.00 -19.74 18.94
CA TRP A 148 22.92 -20.01 17.51
C TRP A 148 23.59 -21.32 17.14
N SER A 149 23.23 -21.87 15.98
CA SER A 149 23.82 -23.10 15.45
C SER A 149 24.44 -22.87 14.08
N ASP A 150 25.45 -23.66 13.72
CA ASP A 150 25.97 -23.70 12.34
C ASP A 150 25.27 -24.76 11.49
N ASP A 151 25.60 -24.81 10.19
CA ASP A 151 25.07 -25.79 9.24
C ASP A 151 25.56 -27.23 9.51
N GLN A 152 26.51 -27.43 10.43
CA GLN A 152 27.05 -28.74 10.82
C GLN A 152 26.40 -29.30 12.09
N GLY A 153 25.44 -28.57 12.69
CA GLY A 153 24.75 -28.99 13.90
C GLY A 153 25.52 -28.70 15.19
N ASN A 154 26.56 -27.86 15.16
CA ASN A 154 27.19 -27.37 16.38
C ASN A 154 26.43 -26.15 16.93
N TYR A 155 26.49 -25.97 18.25
CA TYR A 155 25.77 -24.91 18.95
C TYR A 155 26.73 -24.01 19.74
N TYR A 156 26.41 -22.73 19.73
CA TYR A 156 27.23 -21.69 20.31
C TYR A 156 26.37 -20.65 21.02
N LYS A 157 27.02 -19.81 21.82
CA LYS A 157 26.42 -18.63 22.43
C LYS A 157 27.40 -17.47 22.47
N ASN A 158 26.86 -16.26 22.42
CA ASN A 158 27.56 -15.01 22.66
C ASN A 158 26.75 -14.18 23.68
N TYR A 159 27.45 -13.39 24.49
CA TYR A 159 26.85 -12.42 25.40
C TYR A 159 27.00 -11.02 24.83
N ILE A 160 25.98 -10.17 24.94
CA ILE A 160 26.03 -8.78 24.52
C ILE A 160 25.23 -7.91 25.49
N ALA A 161 25.89 -6.93 26.12
CA ALA A 161 25.24 -6.08 27.13
C ALA A 161 24.20 -5.14 26.50
N ASP A 162 24.60 -4.41 25.46
CA ASP A 162 23.73 -3.61 24.61
C ASP A 162 23.64 -4.26 23.23
N ILE A 163 22.47 -4.85 22.92
CA ILE A 163 22.26 -5.59 21.69
C ILE A 163 22.32 -4.70 20.43
N THR A 164 22.18 -3.38 20.57
CA THR A 164 22.31 -2.44 19.46
C THR A 164 23.75 -2.09 19.12
N SER A 165 24.70 -2.40 20.02
CA SER A 165 26.14 -2.29 19.79
C SER A 165 26.65 -3.46 18.94
N LEU A 166 26.39 -3.40 17.63
CA LEU A 166 26.55 -4.49 16.65
C LEU A 166 27.91 -5.21 16.64
N THR A 167 28.99 -4.60 17.16
CA THR A 167 30.34 -5.19 17.17
C THR A 167 30.81 -5.64 18.57
N CYS A 168 29.96 -5.51 19.59
CA CYS A 168 30.34 -5.70 21.00
C CYS A 168 29.92 -7.06 21.59
N ALA A 169 29.47 -8.00 20.77
CA ALA A 169 29.24 -9.36 21.25
C ALA A 169 30.55 -9.98 21.78
N SER A 170 30.44 -10.78 22.85
CA SER A 170 31.54 -11.56 23.39
C SER A 170 32.11 -12.52 22.35
N VAL A 171 33.29 -13.07 22.62
CA VAL A 171 33.79 -14.23 21.87
C VAL A 171 32.76 -15.37 21.97
N MET A 172 32.63 -16.14 20.89
CA MET A 172 31.84 -17.36 20.82
C MET A 172 32.25 -18.34 21.93
N GLU A 173 31.26 -18.92 22.61
CA GLU A 173 31.42 -20.08 23.47
C GLU A 173 30.62 -21.27 22.91
N LYS A 174 31.17 -22.48 22.98
CA LYS A 174 30.38 -23.69 22.69
C LYS A 174 29.22 -23.78 23.69
N ALA A 175 28.05 -24.17 23.21
CA ALA A 175 26.85 -24.29 24.01
C ALA A 175 26.17 -25.64 23.78
N GLU A 176 25.32 -26.02 24.72
CA GLU A 176 24.34 -27.08 24.48
C GLU A 176 23.34 -26.65 23.41
N PRO A 177 22.69 -27.60 22.71
CA PRO A 177 21.58 -27.31 21.82
C PRO A 177 20.52 -26.42 22.47
N PHE A 178 19.99 -25.46 21.71
CA PHE A 178 18.76 -24.77 22.10
C PHE A 178 17.59 -25.36 21.33
N VAL A 179 16.44 -25.41 22.00
CA VAL A 179 15.20 -25.91 21.43
C VAL A 179 14.25 -24.72 21.34
N VAL A 180 13.73 -24.48 20.15
CA VAL A 180 12.55 -23.64 19.96
C VAL A 180 11.34 -24.55 20.13
N GLU A 181 10.44 -24.20 21.05
CA GLU A 181 9.27 -25.04 21.34
C GLU A 181 8.45 -25.28 20.06
N PRO A 182 8.14 -26.53 19.69
CA PRO A 182 7.32 -26.81 18.53
C PRO A 182 5.91 -26.21 18.71
N VAL A 183 5.47 -25.46 17.71
CA VAL A 183 4.11 -24.91 17.66
C VAL A 183 3.37 -25.57 16.51
N HIS A 184 2.21 -26.15 16.79
CA HIS A 184 1.33 -26.69 15.77
C HIS A 184 0.22 -25.69 15.47
N ALA A 185 0.30 -25.04 14.31
CA ALA A 185 -0.74 -24.14 13.82
C ALA A 185 -1.30 -24.68 12.50
N GLY A 186 -2.62 -24.64 12.34
CA GLY A 186 -3.32 -25.04 11.11
C GLY A 186 -3.20 -24.01 9.98
N ILE A 187 -2.08 -23.28 9.92
CA ILE A 187 -1.83 -22.22 8.95
C ILE A 187 -1.08 -22.82 7.77
N GLU A 188 -1.59 -22.59 6.56
CA GLU A 188 -1.01 -23.13 5.34
C GLU A 188 0.47 -22.74 5.20
N GLY A 189 1.34 -23.71 4.91
CA GLY A 189 2.76 -23.50 4.59
C GLY A 189 3.60 -22.92 5.73
N ILE A 190 3.09 -22.89 6.97
CA ILE A 190 3.80 -22.31 8.11
C ILE A 190 5.10 -23.05 8.44
N VAL A 191 6.15 -22.29 8.73
CA VAL A 191 7.38 -22.75 9.37
C VAL A 191 7.50 -21.99 10.72
N PRO A 192 6.89 -22.52 11.79
CA PRO A 192 6.78 -21.84 13.07
C PRO A 192 8.14 -21.54 13.69
N ARG A 193 8.24 -20.41 14.38
CA ARG A 193 9.40 -20.04 15.18
C ARG A 193 9.02 -19.93 16.64
N ASN A 194 9.05 -18.76 17.24
CA ASN A 194 8.79 -18.61 18.67
C ASN A 194 7.50 -17.83 18.94
N VAL A 195 6.95 -18.11 20.12
CA VAL A 195 5.76 -17.44 20.66
C VAL A 195 6.20 -16.48 21.76
N ILE A 196 5.61 -15.30 21.78
CA ILE A 196 5.75 -14.33 22.88
C ILE A 196 4.38 -13.97 23.46
N ASN A 197 4.36 -13.60 24.74
CA ASN A 197 3.17 -13.10 25.43
C ASN A 197 3.12 -11.58 25.36
N VAL A 198 2.12 -11.00 24.71
CA VAL A 198 1.95 -9.55 24.60
C VAL A 198 0.83 -9.02 25.51
N SER A 199 0.81 -7.71 25.75
CA SER A 199 -0.31 -7.07 26.45
C SER A 199 -1.60 -7.17 25.63
N GLN A 200 -2.75 -7.04 26.29
CA GLN A 200 -4.04 -7.01 25.62
C GLN A 200 -4.15 -5.86 24.60
N GLU A 201 -3.59 -4.69 24.95
CA GLU A 201 -3.57 -3.52 24.07
C GLU A 201 -2.75 -3.78 22.80
N MET A 202 -1.56 -4.38 22.94
CA MET A 202 -0.71 -4.74 21.81
C MET A 202 -1.38 -5.79 20.91
N ALA A 203 -1.96 -6.84 21.52
CA ALA A 203 -2.71 -7.86 20.79
C ALA A 203 -3.89 -7.25 20.00
N HIS A 204 -4.68 -6.41 20.64
CA HIS A 204 -5.80 -5.73 20.00
C HIS A 204 -5.32 -4.87 18.82
N ARG A 205 -4.28 -4.05 19.02
CA ARG A 205 -3.69 -3.21 17.97
C ARG A 205 -3.20 -4.05 16.79
N LEU A 206 -2.46 -5.14 17.03
CA LEU A 206 -1.98 -6.04 15.99
C LEU A 206 -3.13 -6.66 15.18
N VAL A 207 -4.15 -7.17 15.86
CA VAL A 207 -5.31 -7.77 15.19
C VAL A 207 -6.05 -6.72 14.36
N CYS A 208 -6.32 -5.52 14.91
CA CYS A 208 -7.01 -4.47 14.17
C CYS A 208 -6.22 -3.96 12.96
N LYS A 209 -4.88 -3.90 13.06
CA LYS A 209 -4.00 -3.38 11.99
C LYS A 209 -3.67 -4.40 10.91
N LEU A 210 -3.68 -5.69 11.23
CA LEU A 210 -3.28 -6.77 10.31
C LEU A 210 -4.45 -7.67 9.91
N THR A 211 -5.69 -7.29 10.20
CA THR A 211 -6.89 -7.98 9.68
C THR A 211 -7.84 -6.98 9.05
N VAL A 212 -8.52 -7.40 8.00
CA VAL A 212 -9.50 -6.55 7.32
C VAL A 212 -10.74 -6.41 8.20
N PRO A 213 -11.17 -5.19 8.56
CA PRO A 213 -12.36 -4.99 9.37
C PRO A 213 -13.61 -5.51 8.66
N ILE A 214 -14.59 -5.94 9.45
CA ILE A 214 -15.91 -6.36 8.95
C ILE A 214 -17.00 -5.52 9.61
N ASN A 215 -18.03 -5.14 8.86
CA ASN A 215 -19.21 -4.48 9.41
C ASN A 215 -19.94 -5.43 10.36
N ILE A 216 -20.14 -4.98 11.60
CA ILE A 216 -20.78 -5.77 12.66
C ILE A 216 -22.06 -5.13 13.20
N LYS A 217 -22.29 -3.85 12.89
CA LYS A 217 -23.48 -3.12 13.33
C LYS A 217 -23.76 -1.95 12.38
N ILE A 218 -25.05 -1.66 12.21
CA ILE A 218 -25.54 -0.42 11.62
C ILE A 218 -26.38 0.28 12.69
N GLU A 219 -26.10 1.56 12.91
CA GLU A 219 -26.87 2.43 13.81
C GLU A 219 -27.50 3.57 13.01
N VAL A 220 -28.71 3.95 13.40
CA VAL A 220 -29.40 5.14 12.88
C VAL A 220 -30.04 5.88 14.04
N LEU A 221 -30.25 7.19 13.86
CA LEU A 221 -31.01 7.99 14.81
C LEU A 221 -32.39 7.35 15.05
N LYS A 222 -32.86 7.41 16.30
CA LYS A 222 -34.19 6.89 16.65
C LYS A 222 -35.30 7.71 16.00
N SER A 223 -35.14 9.03 15.99
CA SER A 223 -36.10 9.96 15.41
C SER A 223 -35.41 11.16 14.77
N VAL A 224 -36.02 11.74 13.73
CA VAL A 224 -35.59 12.98 13.09
C VAL A 224 -36.79 13.91 12.87
N VAL A 225 -36.57 15.21 13.01
CA VAL A 225 -37.55 16.24 12.64
C VAL A 225 -37.14 16.81 11.29
N VAL A 226 -38.04 16.75 10.31
CA VAL A 226 -37.78 17.21 8.94
C VAL A 226 -39.00 17.88 8.34
N THR A 227 -38.78 18.82 7.44
CA THR A 227 -39.85 19.51 6.69
C THR A 227 -40.03 18.95 5.28
N SER A 228 -39.07 18.16 4.78
CA SER A 228 -39.09 17.68 3.40
C SER A 228 -38.36 16.35 3.20
N LEU A 229 -38.64 15.72 2.06
CA LEU A 229 -37.91 14.55 1.57
C LEU A 229 -36.41 14.83 1.42
N VAL A 230 -36.05 16.04 0.98
CA VAL A 230 -34.65 16.43 0.76
C VAL A 230 -33.89 16.38 2.08
N GLU A 231 -34.48 16.88 3.17
CA GLU A 231 -33.87 16.81 4.50
C GLU A 231 -33.73 15.37 4.98
N LEU A 232 -34.77 14.53 4.83
CA LEU A 232 -34.70 13.12 5.24
C LEU A 232 -33.60 12.36 4.49
N LYS A 233 -33.40 12.64 3.19
CA LYS A 233 -32.32 12.04 2.39
C LYS A 233 -30.91 12.38 2.89
N THR A 234 -30.75 13.43 3.72
CA THR A 234 -29.45 13.74 4.34
C THR A 234 -29.18 12.91 5.61
N VAL A 235 -30.18 12.20 6.14
CA VAL A 235 -30.03 11.33 7.31
C VAL A 235 -29.28 10.06 6.92
N LYS A 236 -28.07 9.94 7.45
CA LYS A 236 -27.16 8.81 7.24
C LYS A 236 -27.26 7.77 8.37
N ALA A 237 -26.83 6.55 8.09
CA ALA A 237 -26.56 5.53 9.08
C ALA A 237 -25.06 5.50 9.44
N THR A 238 -24.73 5.00 10.62
CA THR A 238 -23.36 4.76 11.07
C THR A 238 -23.08 3.26 11.00
N ALA A 239 -22.15 2.88 10.11
CA ALA A 239 -21.58 1.54 10.13
C ALA A 239 -20.49 1.46 11.19
N ILE A 240 -20.53 0.40 11.99
CA ILE A 240 -19.51 0.09 13.00
C ILE A 240 -18.81 -1.20 12.59
N TYR A 241 -17.49 -1.19 12.63
CA TYR A 241 -16.65 -2.30 12.20
C TYR A 241 -16.04 -3.06 13.38
N SER A 242 -15.53 -4.27 13.10
CA SER A 242 -14.96 -5.19 14.09
C SER A 242 -13.76 -4.64 14.85
N ASP A 243 -13.05 -3.65 14.29
CA ASP A 243 -11.92 -2.96 14.91
C ASP A 243 -12.34 -1.72 15.74
N GLY A 244 -13.65 -1.44 15.81
CA GLY A 244 -14.21 -0.28 16.51
C GLY A 244 -14.27 1.00 15.68
N THR A 245 -13.72 1.01 14.46
CA THR A 245 -13.87 2.14 13.54
C THR A 245 -15.31 2.28 13.06
N THR A 246 -15.63 3.45 12.51
CA THR A 246 -16.97 3.74 11.99
C THR A 246 -16.92 4.45 10.65
N ASP A 247 -17.98 4.30 9.86
CA ASP A 247 -18.16 5.01 8.59
C ASP A 247 -19.61 5.52 8.47
N SER A 248 -19.80 6.64 7.77
CA SER A 248 -21.12 7.23 7.56
C SER A 248 -21.68 6.78 6.21
N LYS A 249 -22.79 6.05 6.22
CA LYS A 249 -23.41 5.47 5.04
C LYS A 249 -24.70 6.20 4.68
N LEU A 250 -24.90 6.46 3.39
CA LEU A 250 -26.20 6.89 2.88
C LEU A 250 -27.26 5.81 3.12
N VAL A 251 -28.52 6.23 3.15
CA VAL A 251 -29.67 5.33 3.26
C VAL A 251 -30.69 5.68 2.19
N ASP A 252 -31.05 4.68 1.39
CA ASP A 252 -32.15 4.74 0.46
C ASP A 252 -33.47 4.62 1.25
N TRP A 253 -33.98 5.77 1.71
CA TRP A 253 -35.21 5.86 2.49
C TRP A 253 -36.47 5.62 1.63
N ASP A 254 -37.28 4.65 2.03
CA ASP A 254 -38.66 4.51 1.57
C ASP A 254 -39.56 5.47 2.36
N THR A 255 -40.15 6.40 1.61
CA THR A 255 -40.98 7.50 2.15
C THR A 255 -42.43 7.40 1.70
N SER A 256 -42.82 6.30 1.06
CA SER A 256 -44.18 6.08 0.55
C SER A 256 -45.26 6.19 1.65
N GLY A 257 -44.89 5.91 2.91
CA GLY A 257 -45.76 6.03 4.08
C GLY A 257 -45.84 7.43 4.73
N ILE A 258 -45.14 8.45 4.21
CA ILE A 258 -45.05 9.77 4.84
C ILE A 258 -45.94 10.79 4.12
N ALA A 259 -46.87 11.40 4.86
CA ALA A 259 -47.66 12.52 4.35
C ALA A 259 -46.96 13.86 4.67
N TRP A 260 -46.12 14.32 3.74
CA TRP A 260 -45.30 15.54 3.88
C TRP A 260 -46.08 16.84 4.06
N ASN A 261 -47.36 16.86 3.72
CA ASN A 261 -48.25 18.01 3.89
C ASN A 261 -49.06 17.97 5.21
N LYS A 262 -48.82 16.97 6.05
CA LYS A 262 -49.56 16.78 7.30
C LYS A 262 -48.57 16.60 8.46
N PRO A 263 -48.52 17.55 9.41
CA PRO A 263 -47.70 17.40 10.59
C PRO A 263 -48.07 16.13 11.36
N GLY A 264 -47.06 15.39 11.83
CA GLY A 264 -47.27 14.12 12.49
C GLY A 264 -46.02 13.26 12.61
N ARG A 265 -46.16 12.13 13.32
CA ARG A 265 -45.12 11.11 13.44
C ARG A 265 -45.40 9.97 12.45
N TYR A 266 -44.40 9.65 11.65
CA TYR A 266 -44.40 8.59 10.66
C TYR A 266 -43.21 7.66 10.93
N ILE A 267 -43.20 6.49 10.29
CA ILE A 267 -42.06 5.58 10.30
C ILE A 267 -41.53 5.49 8.87
N ALA A 268 -40.25 5.77 8.68
CA ALA A 268 -39.55 5.48 7.43
C ALA A 268 -38.74 4.18 7.59
N THR A 269 -38.83 3.31 6.58
CA THR A 269 -37.90 2.20 6.41
C THR A 269 -36.83 2.60 5.41
N GLY A 270 -35.62 2.09 5.54
CA GLY A 270 -34.53 2.38 4.60
C GLY A 270 -33.64 1.18 4.36
N THR A 271 -32.88 1.24 3.28
CA THR A 271 -31.77 0.31 3.03
C THR A 271 -30.48 1.12 3.00
N VAL A 272 -29.49 0.72 3.79
CA VAL A 272 -28.15 1.32 3.71
C VAL A 272 -27.65 1.18 2.28
N HIS A 273 -27.28 2.32 1.70
CA HIS A 273 -26.82 2.41 0.33
C HIS A 273 -25.40 1.85 0.21
N GLN A 274 -25.15 1.09 -0.84
CA GLN A 274 -23.83 0.58 -1.18
C GLN A 274 -23.74 0.46 -2.70
N ASP A 275 -22.80 1.21 -3.29
CA ASP A 275 -22.45 1.06 -4.69
C ASP A 275 -21.78 -0.30 -4.93
N HIS A 276 -22.02 -0.88 -6.10
CA HIS A 276 -21.51 -2.18 -6.50
C HIS A 276 -20.59 -2.06 -7.71
N TYR A 277 -19.32 -2.45 -7.54
CA TYR A 277 -18.28 -2.43 -8.56
C TYR A 277 -17.74 -3.83 -8.78
N VAL A 278 -18.35 -4.57 -9.72
CA VAL A 278 -17.83 -5.88 -10.13
C VAL A 278 -16.47 -5.69 -10.77
N PHE A 279 -15.45 -6.34 -10.24
CA PHE A 279 -14.14 -6.41 -10.88
C PHE A 279 -14.17 -7.42 -12.05
N PRO A 280 -13.62 -7.07 -13.23
CA PRO A 280 -13.14 -5.74 -13.61
C PRO A 280 -14.27 -4.80 -14.06
N ILE A 281 -14.15 -3.51 -13.75
CA ILE A 281 -15.07 -2.46 -14.24
C ILE A 281 -14.73 -2.02 -15.68
N ALA A 282 -13.48 -2.22 -16.11
CA ALA A 282 -13.03 -1.97 -17.47
C ALA A 282 -11.85 -2.88 -17.81
N ILE A 283 -12.05 -3.78 -18.77
CA ILE A 283 -11.03 -4.73 -19.25
C ILE A 283 -10.03 -4.00 -20.15
N ASN A 284 -8.74 -4.35 -20.09
CA ASN A 284 -7.65 -3.72 -20.86
C ASN A 284 -7.53 -2.21 -20.61
N ARG A 285 -7.88 -1.78 -19.39
CA ARG A 285 -7.68 -0.42 -18.90
C ARG A 285 -6.79 -0.53 -17.68
N ALA A 286 -5.52 -0.18 -17.85
CA ALA A 286 -4.53 -0.13 -16.79
C ALA A 286 -4.41 1.29 -16.23
N ASP A 287 -3.76 1.44 -15.08
CA ASP A 287 -3.42 2.73 -14.47
C ASP A 287 -4.63 3.71 -14.37
N PRO A 288 -5.77 3.28 -13.80
CA PRO A 288 -6.99 4.06 -13.87
C PRO A 288 -6.99 5.24 -12.90
N CYS A 289 -7.32 6.42 -13.43
CA CYS A 289 -7.55 7.64 -12.66
C CYS A 289 -9.01 8.10 -12.82
N ILE A 290 -9.67 8.41 -11.70
CA ILE A 290 -10.94 9.12 -11.68
C ILE A 290 -10.75 10.46 -11.00
N ALA A 291 -11.33 11.52 -11.57
CA ALA A 291 -11.40 12.83 -10.93
C ALA A 291 -12.77 13.47 -11.08
N LYS A 292 -13.09 14.37 -10.15
CA LYS A 292 -14.26 15.23 -10.25
C LYS A 292 -13.85 16.60 -10.78
N TRP A 293 -14.54 17.07 -11.82
CA TRP A 293 -14.34 18.39 -12.41
C TRP A 293 -15.68 19.02 -12.80
N ASN A 294 -15.90 20.27 -12.38
CA ASN A 294 -17.14 21.03 -12.68
C ASN A 294 -18.46 20.25 -12.47
N GLY A 295 -18.53 19.48 -11.38
CA GLY A 295 -19.74 18.74 -10.99
C GLY A 295 -19.92 17.38 -11.66
N LYS A 296 -19.00 16.94 -12.52
CA LYS A 296 -19.00 15.63 -13.15
C LYS A 296 -17.76 14.82 -12.80
N TYR A 297 -17.85 13.51 -12.99
CA TYR A 297 -16.74 12.58 -12.84
C TYR A 297 -16.18 12.21 -14.21
N TYR A 298 -14.86 12.03 -14.25
CA TYR A 298 -14.11 11.65 -15.44
C TYR A 298 -13.25 10.44 -15.13
N PHE A 299 -13.18 9.48 -16.05
CA PHE A 299 -12.30 8.31 -15.98
C PHE A 299 -11.33 8.35 -17.16
N ILE A 300 -10.06 8.07 -16.89
CA ILE A 300 -9.01 7.91 -17.89
C ILE A 300 -8.06 6.79 -17.44
N ALA A 301 -7.45 6.09 -18.39
CA ALA A 301 -6.62 4.93 -18.14
C ALA A 301 -5.69 4.66 -19.33
N THR A 302 -4.60 3.93 -19.09
CA THR A 302 -3.77 3.33 -20.13
C THR A 302 -4.59 2.31 -20.92
N ASN A 303 -4.57 2.41 -22.26
CA ASN A 303 -5.27 1.48 -23.13
C ASN A 303 -4.37 0.28 -23.48
N ASP A 304 -4.53 -0.85 -22.79
CA ASP A 304 -3.80 -2.08 -23.13
C ASP A 304 -4.37 -2.78 -24.37
N ALA A 305 -5.58 -2.44 -24.81
CA ALA A 305 -6.25 -3.11 -25.91
C ALA A 305 -5.64 -2.80 -27.29
N ASP A 306 -4.90 -1.70 -27.41
CA ASP A 306 -4.25 -1.26 -28.64
C ASP A 306 -2.73 -1.12 -28.51
N ASN A 307 -2.13 -1.76 -27.50
CA ASN A 307 -0.71 -1.63 -27.17
C ASN A 307 -0.30 -0.20 -26.81
N ASN A 308 -1.17 0.53 -26.10
CA ASN A 308 -0.91 1.81 -25.46
C ASN A 308 -0.72 2.97 -26.44
N HIS A 309 -1.43 2.96 -27.57
CA HIS A 309 -1.32 4.00 -28.60
C HIS A 309 -2.40 5.09 -28.49
N THR A 310 -3.37 4.93 -27.60
CA THR A 310 -4.47 5.89 -27.41
C THR A 310 -4.83 6.09 -25.94
N LEU A 311 -5.33 7.28 -25.64
CA LEU A 311 -5.96 7.62 -24.37
C LEU A 311 -7.43 8.00 -24.61
N TYR A 312 -8.33 7.28 -23.94
CA TYR A 312 -9.76 7.53 -23.97
C TYR A 312 -10.27 8.03 -22.62
N MET A 313 -11.29 8.88 -22.64
CA MET A 313 -11.93 9.42 -21.45
C MET A 313 -13.41 9.04 -21.42
N ARG A 314 -13.94 8.84 -20.22
CA ARG A 314 -15.39 8.72 -19.96
C ARG A 314 -15.85 9.86 -19.07
N GLU A 315 -17.12 10.26 -19.18
CA GLU A 315 -17.77 11.28 -18.35
C GLU A 315 -19.10 10.75 -17.80
N ALA A 316 -19.40 11.01 -16.53
CA ALA A 316 -20.73 10.80 -15.95
C ALA A 316 -21.00 11.72 -14.75
N ASP A 317 -22.26 11.84 -14.34
CA ASP A 317 -22.63 12.62 -13.15
C ASP A 317 -22.28 11.89 -11.84
N THR A 318 -22.01 10.57 -11.90
CA THR A 318 -21.68 9.74 -10.74
C THR A 318 -20.63 8.69 -11.10
N ILE A 319 -19.87 8.20 -10.11
CA ILE A 319 -18.88 7.12 -10.31
C ILE A 319 -19.53 5.82 -10.83
N PRO A 320 -20.69 5.34 -10.32
CA PRO A 320 -21.39 4.21 -10.93
C PRO A 320 -21.77 4.43 -12.40
N GLY A 321 -22.11 5.68 -12.77
CA GLY A 321 -22.38 6.04 -14.16
C GLY A 321 -21.15 5.91 -15.07
N LEU A 322 -19.95 6.22 -14.57
CA LEU A 322 -18.70 6.13 -15.33
C LEU A 322 -18.39 4.71 -15.83
N VAL A 323 -18.78 3.68 -15.08
CA VAL A 323 -18.55 2.27 -15.43
C VAL A 323 -19.18 1.93 -16.79
N LYS A 324 -20.30 2.58 -17.14
CA LYS A 324 -21.07 2.33 -18.37
C LYS A 324 -20.97 3.46 -19.40
N ALA A 325 -20.28 4.54 -19.07
CA ALA A 325 -20.17 5.70 -19.94
C ALA A 325 -19.34 5.39 -21.19
N GLU A 326 -19.68 6.04 -22.30
CA GLU A 326 -18.96 5.92 -23.56
C GLU A 326 -17.56 6.53 -23.45
N GLU A 327 -16.62 5.96 -24.21
CA GLU A 327 -15.24 6.42 -24.31
C GLU A 327 -15.06 7.36 -25.50
N VAL A 328 -14.41 8.50 -25.26
CA VAL A 328 -14.03 9.47 -26.29
C VAL A 328 -12.51 9.57 -26.36
N LEU A 329 -11.97 9.51 -27.58
CA LEU A 329 -10.53 9.62 -27.82
C LEU A 329 -10.04 11.04 -27.52
N ILE A 330 -9.05 11.17 -26.65
CA ILE A 330 -8.49 12.47 -26.23
C ILE A 330 -7.05 12.67 -26.74
N LEU A 331 -6.29 11.59 -26.88
CA LEU A 331 -4.93 11.62 -27.43
C LEU A 331 -4.61 10.30 -28.13
N ASP A 332 -3.91 10.38 -29.26
CA ASP A 332 -3.30 9.22 -29.92
C ASP A 332 -1.85 9.51 -30.32
N SER A 333 -1.09 8.45 -30.59
CA SER A 333 0.33 8.51 -30.97
C SER A 333 0.60 9.07 -32.38
N SER A 334 -0.43 9.55 -33.08
CA SER A 334 -0.31 10.19 -34.40
C SER A 334 -0.64 11.69 -34.37
N THR A 335 -1.13 12.19 -33.24
CA THR A 335 -1.61 13.58 -33.10
C THR A 335 -0.50 14.61 -33.27
N TYR A 336 0.67 14.33 -32.70
CA TYR A 336 1.71 15.31 -32.46
C TYR A 336 3.09 14.69 -32.71
N ASP A 337 3.94 15.40 -33.45
CA ASP A 337 5.35 15.01 -33.60
C ASP A 337 6.01 14.81 -32.23
N GLY A 338 6.74 13.72 -32.02
CA GLY A 338 7.39 13.44 -30.73
C GLY A 338 6.50 12.83 -29.64
N ILE A 339 5.21 12.61 -29.94
CA ILE A 339 4.28 11.77 -29.15
C ILE A 339 3.90 10.59 -30.06
N GLY A 340 4.89 9.79 -30.43
CA GLY A 340 4.83 8.85 -31.55
C GLY A 340 4.67 7.38 -31.18
N GLY A 341 4.87 7.02 -29.90
CA GLY A 341 4.85 5.63 -29.45
C GLY A 341 3.80 5.37 -28.37
N LEU A 342 4.28 5.04 -27.18
CA LEU A 342 3.49 4.62 -26.03
C LEU A 342 2.90 5.84 -25.31
N LEU A 343 1.70 5.66 -24.77
CA LEU A 343 0.96 6.62 -23.94
C LEU A 343 0.52 5.91 -22.66
N TRP A 344 1.07 6.31 -21.52
CA TRP A 344 0.89 5.60 -20.26
C TRP A 344 0.43 6.49 -19.10
N ALA A 345 -0.27 5.85 -18.18
CA ALA A 345 -0.62 6.34 -16.84
C ALA A 345 -1.15 7.78 -16.82
N PRO A 346 -2.25 8.07 -17.53
CA PRO A 346 -2.85 9.39 -17.48
C PRO A 346 -3.51 9.65 -16.11
N GLU A 347 -3.19 10.78 -15.50
CA GLU A 347 -3.75 11.24 -14.23
C GLU A 347 -4.37 12.63 -14.36
N PHE A 348 -5.53 12.81 -13.75
CA PHE A 348 -6.17 14.10 -13.63
C PHE A 348 -5.68 14.86 -12.41
N HIS A 349 -5.27 16.11 -12.61
CA HIS A 349 -4.84 16.99 -11.54
C HIS A 349 -5.43 18.38 -11.68
N ILE A 350 -5.80 19.00 -10.55
CA ILE A 350 -6.30 20.38 -10.51
C ILE A 350 -5.19 21.26 -9.93
N VAL A 351 -4.63 22.14 -10.78
CA VAL A 351 -3.58 23.08 -10.39
C VAL A 351 -4.08 24.50 -10.59
N GLU A 352 -4.13 25.28 -9.51
CA GLU A 352 -4.66 26.66 -9.51
C GLU A 352 -6.05 26.77 -10.16
N GLY A 353 -6.92 25.80 -9.89
CA GLY A 353 -8.29 25.77 -10.45
C GLY A 353 -8.35 25.50 -11.96
N ASN A 354 -7.31 24.95 -12.58
CA ASN A 354 -7.32 24.46 -13.95
C ASN A 354 -7.12 22.94 -13.97
N LEU A 355 -7.80 22.25 -14.90
CA LEU A 355 -7.65 20.81 -15.08
C LEU A 355 -6.46 20.48 -15.99
N TYR A 356 -5.66 19.52 -15.55
CA TYR A 356 -4.51 18.98 -16.27
C TYR A 356 -4.60 17.46 -16.38
N ILE A 357 -3.97 16.91 -17.42
CA ILE A 357 -3.65 15.48 -17.54
C ILE A 357 -2.13 15.36 -17.49
N PHE A 358 -1.62 14.63 -16.51
CA PHE A 358 -0.23 14.19 -16.45
C PHE A 358 -0.18 12.79 -17.05
N HIS A 359 0.77 12.49 -17.92
CA HIS A 359 0.92 11.15 -18.52
C HIS A 359 2.37 10.95 -18.98
N ALA A 360 2.76 9.72 -19.27
CA ALA A 360 4.00 9.47 -19.99
C ALA A 360 3.74 9.37 -21.50
N ALA A 361 4.68 9.87 -22.29
CA ALA A 361 4.71 9.63 -23.73
C ALA A 361 6.14 9.53 -24.28
N THR A 362 6.30 8.69 -25.30
CA THR A 362 7.55 8.55 -26.06
C THR A 362 7.41 9.03 -27.51
N SER A 363 8.54 9.43 -28.10
CA SER A 363 8.68 9.71 -29.54
C SER A 363 8.57 8.47 -30.42
N GLY A 364 8.72 7.26 -29.86
CA GLY A 364 8.53 6.00 -30.56
C GLY A 364 9.08 4.80 -29.78
N GLU A 365 10.33 4.89 -29.30
CA GLU A 365 11.01 3.80 -28.60
C GLU A 365 10.79 3.88 -27.07
N PHE A 366 10.65 2.73 -26.40
CA PHE A 366 10.42 2.65 -24.96
C PHE A 366 11.47 3.41 -24.11
N LEU A 367 12.75 3.40 -24.50
CA LEU A 367 13.82 4.07 -23.75
C LEU A 367 13.77 5.61 -23.82
N TYR A 368 12.80 6.18 -24.53
CA TYR A 368 12.54 7.62 -24.64
C TYR A 368 11.23 8.03 -23.96
N GLU A 369 10.68 7.16 -23.12
CA GLU A 369 9.49 7.45 -22.32
C GLU A 369 9.77 8.59 -21.33
N GLU A 370 8.99 9.67 -21.42
CA GLU A 370 9.14 10.84 -20.55
C GLU A 370 7.77 11.35 -20.07
N SER A 371 7.77 11.96 -18.89
CA SER A 371 6.56 12.57 -18.33
C SER A 371 6.18 13.83 -19.11
N HIS A 372 4.89 13.98 -19.37
CA HIS A 372 4.28 15.07 -20.10
C HIS A 372 3.02 15.58 -19.39
N VAL A 373 2.65 16.83 -19.67
CA VAL A 373 1.47 17.48 -19.10
C VAL A 373 0.64 18.14 -20.19
N MET A 374 -0.67 17.89 -20.19
CA MET A 374 -1.67 18.57 -21.01
C MET A 374 -2.57 19.43 -20.13
N LYS A 375 -2.92 20.63 -20.59
CA LYS A 375 -3.82 21.55 -19.90
C LYS A 375 -5.14 21.67 -20.65
N LEU A 376 -6.26 21.61 -19.93
CA LEU A 376 -7.56 21.96 -20.50
C LEU A 376 -7.58 23.48 -20.78
N LYS A 377 -7.86 23.86 -22.03
CA LYS A 377 -7.95 25.28 -22.42
C LYS A 377 -9.08 25.97 -21.68
N LYS A 378 -8.93 27.27 -21.43
CA LYS A 378 -9.95 28.08 -20.75
C LYS A 378 -11.29 27.98 -21.48
N GLY A 379 -12.33 27.54 -20.77
CA GLY A 379 -13.68 27.34 -21.32
C GLY A 379 -13.85 26.06 -22.16
N GLY A 380 -12.81 25.22 -22.24
CA GLY A 380 -12.84 23.94 -22.93
C GLY A 380 -13.63 22.87 -22.19
N LYS A 381 -13.96 21.80 -22.90
CA LYS A 381 -14.69 20.63 -22.40
C LYS A 381 -13.74 19.43 -22.31
N PRO A 382 -13.64 18.72 -21.16
CA PRO A 382 -12.72 17.59 -21.02
C PRO A 382 -12.88 16.51 -22.09
N MET A 383 -14.13 16.21 -22.47
CA MET A 383 -14.48 15.22 -23.51
C MET A 383 -14.24 15.70 -24.96
N CYS A 384 -13.54 16.83 -25.17
CA CYS A 384 -13.22 17.39 -26.48
C CYS A 384 -11.70 17.43 -26.66
N ARG A 385 -11.16 16.59 -27.56
CA ARG A 385 -9.72 16.50 -27.83
C ARG A 385 -9.10 17.84 -28.18
N GLU A 386 -9.77 18.64 -29.00
CA GLU A 386 -9.27 19.93 -29.48
C GLU A 386 -9.20 20.99 -28.38
N ASP A 387 -9.88 20.77 -27.26
CA ASP A 387 -9.86 21.67 -26.10
C ASP A 387 -8.66 21.43 -25.17
N TRP A 388 -7.87 20.38 -25.41
CA TRP A 388 -6.62 20.16 -24.69
C TRP A 388 -5.43 20.83 -25.38
N SER A 389 -4.46 21.28 -24.58
CA SER A 389 -3.18 21.72 -25.11
C SER A 389 -2.36 20.52 -25.58
N ARG A 390 -1.40 20.79 -26.47
CA ARG A 390 -0.35 19.82 -26.79
C ARG A 390 0.38 19.37 -25.51
N PRO A 391 0.74 18.07 -25.36
CA PRO A 391 1.59 17.59 -24.28
C PRO A 391 2.89 18.40 -24.17
N GLN A 392 3.16 18.93 -22.97
CA GLN A 392 4.41 19.60 -22.62
C GLN A 392 5.29 18.64 -21.84
N ARG A 393 6.52 18.41 -22.30
CA ARG A 393 7.48 17.56 -21.59
C ARG A 393 7.84 18.18 -20.24
N VAL A 394 7.97 17.34 -19.22
CA VAL A 394 8.44 17.77 -17.91
C VAL A 394 9.95 18.04 -17.95
N VAL A 395 10.36 19.20 -17.46
CA VAL A 395 11.75 19.69 -17.50
C VAL A 395 12.24 20.10 -16.12
N LYS A 396 13.57 20.09 -15.95
CA LYS A 396 14.25 20.59 -14.75
C LYS A 396 14.05 22.09 -14.61
N LYS A 397 14.44 22.63 -13.44
CA LYS A 397 14.33 24.06 -13.11
C LYS A 397 15.04 25.00 -14.08
N ASP A 398 16.10 24.55 -14.72
CA ASP A 398 16.85 25.29 -15.74
C ASP A 398 16.28 25.13 -17.17
N GLY A 399 15.20 24.35 -17.34
CA GLY A 399 14.57 24.07 -18.62
C GLY A 399 15.19 22.92 -19.41
N THR A 400 16.20 22.23 -18.87
CA THR A 400 16.79 21.04 -19.51
C THR A 400 15.90 19.80 -19.29
N ASN A 401 16.09 18.77 -20.12
CA ASN A 401 15.32 17.52 -20.01
C ASN A 401 15.49 16.89 -18.62
N LEU A 402 14.39 16.33 -18.09
CA LEU A 402 14.40 15.60 -16.83
C LEU A 402 15.30 14.36 -16.92
N CYS A 403 15.20 13.63 -18.04
CA CYS A 403 15.95 12.43 -18.32
C CYS A 403 16.80 12.56 -19.61
N GLU A 404 17.82 11.72 -19.71
CA GLU A 404 18.58 11.55 -20.95
C GLU A 404 17.94 10.41 -21.75
N GLY A 405 17.29 10.77 -22.87
CA GLY A 405 16.56 9.80 -23.70
C GLY A 405 17.51 8.73 -24.28
N GLY A 406 17.08 7.47 -24.21
CA GLY A 406 17.90 6.30 -24.52
C GLY A 406 18.66 5.73 -23.31
N GLU A 407 18.78 6.49 -22.22
CA GLU A 407 19.50 6.08 -21.01
C GLU A 407 18.60 6.00 -19.77
N THR A 408 17.68 6.94 -19.62
CA THR A 408 16.78 7.07 -18.46
C THR A 408 15.38 7.45 -18.92
N ILE A 409 14.36 6.91 -18.27
CA ILE A 409 12.95 7.24 -18.51
C ILE A 409 12.29 7.86 -17.28
N SER A 410 11.23 8.64 -17.48
CA SER A 410 10.37 9.17 -16.41
C SER A 410 8.89 8.93 -16.74
N LEU A 411 8.14 8.40 -15.79
CA LEU A 411 6.72 8.08 -15.94
C LEU A 411 5.96 8.21 -14.62
N ASP A 412 4.65 8.02 -14.67
CA ASP A 412 3.76 7.98 -13.50
C ASP A 412 3.83 9.23 -12.62
N MET A 413 3.80 10.41 -13.25
CA MET A 413 3.92 11.66 -12.53
C MET A 413 2.58 12.07 -11.92
N THR A 414 2.52 12.05 -10.60
CA THR A 414 1.39 12.55 -9.81
C THR A 414 1.67 13.93 -9.27
N ASN A 415 0.66 14.80 -9.21
CA ASN A 415 0.76 16.14 -8.64
C ASN A 415 -0.10 16.27 -7.37
N PHE A 416 0.38 17.02 -6.40
CA PHE A 416 -0.39 17.32 -5.20
C PHE A 416 0.02 18.64 -4.55
N GLU A 417 -0.91 19.22 -3.79
CA GLU A 417 -0.75 20.50 -3.11
C GLU A 417 -0.69 20.29 -1.60
N ILE A 418 0.28 20.94 -0.96
CA ILE A 418 0.43 20.99 0.49
C ILE A 418 0.81 22.42 0.87
N ASN A 419 0.00 23.05 1.72
CA ASN A 419 0.27 24.37 2.29
C ASN A 419 0.55 25.47 1.24
N GLY A 420 -0.15 25.43 0.11
CA GLY A 420 -0.04 26.37 -1.01
C GLY A 420 1.12 26.08 -1.96
N GLU A 421 1.92 25.05 -1.71
CA GLU A 421 3.00 24.60 -2.58
C GLU A 421 2.60 23.34 -3.35
N TYR A 422 3.03 23.26 -4.61
CA TYR A 422 2.74 22.13 -5.48
C TYR A 422 3.98 21.25 -5.64
N TYR A 423 3.76 19.96 -5.45
CA TYR A 423 4.76 18.92 -5.55
C TYR A 423 4.39 17.98 -6.69
N VAL A 424 5.39 17.36 -7.29
CA VAL A 424 5.22 16.18 -8.13
C VAL A 424 6.04 15.05 -7.56
N ALA A 425 5.48 13.84 -7.59
CA ALA A 425 6.22 12.61 -7.39
C ALA A 425 6.11 11.75 -8.66
N TRP A 426 7.19 11.06 -9.03
CA TRP A 426 7.23 10.27 -10.26
C TRP A 426 8.18 9.09 -10.14
N SER A 427 8.02 8.14 -11.06
CA SER A 427 8.93 7.01 -11.25
C SER A 427 10.00 7.37 -12.27
N GLN A 428 11.27 7.07 -11.96
CA GLN A 428 12.37 7.24 -12.88
C GLN A 428 13.25 5.98 -12.89
N ARG A 429 13.56 5.46 -14.09
CA ARG A 429 14.40 4.28 -14.28
C ARG A 429 15.60 4.59 -15.14
N GLN A 430 16.77 4.26 -14.63
CA GLN A 430 18.03 4.36 -15.35
C GLN A 430 18.39 2.98 -15.92
N PHE A 431 18.64 2.90 -17.23
CA PHE A 431 19.07 1.69 -17.94
C PHE A 431 20.56 1.67 -18.23
N MET A 432 21.16 2.84 -18.48
CA MET A 432 22.58 2.99 -18.84
C MET A 432 23.35 3.74 -17.74
N PRO A 433 24.65 3.40 -17.52
CA PRO A 433 25.38 2.26 -18.08
C PRO A 433 24.96 0.89 -17.49
N VAL A 434 24.11 0.89 -16.46
CA VAL A 434 23.55 -0.30 -15.79
C VAL A 434 22.10 -0.01 -15.41
N ASP A 435 21.25 -1.03 -15.51
CA ASP A 435 19.86 -0.95 -15.07
C ASP A 435 19.77 -0.93 -13.54
N LEU A 436 19.40 0.22 -12.98
CA LEU A 436 19.23 0.41 -11.54
C LEU A 436 17.81 0.14 -11.05
N GLY A 437 16.87 -0.05 -11.99
CA GLY A 437 15.45 -0.16 -11.73
C GLY A 437 14.77 1.18 -11.65
N ALA A 438 13.47 1.14 -11.39
CA ALA A 438 12.65 2.33 -11.24
C ALA A 438 12.55 2.73 -9.77
N TRP A 439 12.82 4.00 -9.48
CA TRP A 439 12.75 4.57 -8.14
C TRP A 439 11.79 5.76 -8.14
N VAL A 440 11.22 6.10 -6.98
CA VAL A 440 10.30 7.23 -6.85
C VAL A 440 11.04 8.47 -6.35
N TYR A 441 10.84 9.59 -7.05
CA TYR A 441 11.40 10.90 -6.73
C TYR A 441 10.30 11.91 -6.40
N ILE A 442 10.66 13.00 -5.72
CA ILE A 442 9.79 14.16 -5.46
C ILE A 442 10.52 15.46 -5.79
N ALA A 443 9.78 16.47 -6.26
CA ALA A 443 10.24 17.83 -6.43
C ALA A 443 9.06 18.81 -6.33
N LYS A 444 9.35 20.11 -6.16
CA LYS A 444 8.36 21.18 -6.34
C LYS A 444 8.24 21.54 -7.81
N VAL A 445 7.08 22.07 -8.21
CA VAL A 445 6.81 22.56 -9.58
C VAL A 445 6.39 24.03 -9.61
N ASP A 446 6.54 24.66 -10.77
CA ASP A 446 5.96 25.98 -11.03
C ASP A 446 4.44 25.83 -11.19
N ILE A 447 3.67 26.63 -10.45
CA ILE A 447 2.20 26.55 -10.48
C ILE A 447 1.61 26.96 -11.84
N LYS A 448 2.27 27.84 -12.59
CA LYS A 448 1.83 28.32 -13.90
C LYS A 448 2.29 27.38 -15.02
N GLU A 449 3.43 26.74 -14.81
CA GLU A 449 4.04 25.77 -15.71
C GLU A 449 4.27 24.44 -14.96
N PRO A 450 3.22 23.65 -14.65
CA PRO A 450 3.34 22.45 -13.82
C PRO A 450 4.17 21.32 -14.44
N TRP A 451 4.67 21.51 -15.66
CA TRP A 451 5.69 20.68 -16.32
C TRP A 451 7.13 21.17 -16.05
N LYS A 452 7.35 22.18 -15.20
CA LYS A 452 8.68 22.70 -14.88
C LYS A 452 8.96 22.57 -13.39
N LEU A 453 9.99 21.80 -13.04
CA LEU A 453 10.43 21.67 -11.66
C LEU A 453 10.98 23.02 -11.15
N THR A 454 10.85 23.29 -9.85
CA THR A 454 11.45 24.46 -9.19
C THR A 454 12.54 24.09 -8.19
N THR A 455 12.67 22.80 -7.88
CA THR A 455 13.74 22.21 -7.07
C THR A 455 14.42 21.07 -7.80
N ASP A 456 15.56 20.62 -7.28
CA ASP A 456 16.17 19.38 -7.77
C ASP A 456 15.34 18.17 -7.32
N PRO A 457 15.31 17.08 -8.13
CA PRO A 457 14.72 15.81 -7.72
C PRO A 457 15.32 15.26 -6.43
N VAL A 458 14.46 14.78 -5.53
CA VAL A 458 14.83 14.10 -4.29
C VAL A 458 14.35 12.65 -4.35
N LEU A 459 15.25 11.68 -4.15
CA LEU A 459 14.90 10.27 -4.07
C LEU A 459 14.11 9.97 -2.79
N LEU A 460 12.90 9.41 -2.91
CA LEU A 460 12.08 9.01 -1.77
C LEU A 460 12.17 7.52 -1.46
N THR A 461 12.01 6.67 -2.47
CA THR A 461 12.04 5.21 -2.28
C THR A 461 12.65 4.49 -3.48
N LYS A 462 13.23 3.34 -3.18
CA LYS A 462 13.74 2.34 -4.12
C LYS A 462 13.25 0.95 -3.68
N PRO A 463 13.22 -0.05 -4.58
CA PRO A 463 12.71 -1.40 -4.31
C PRO A 463 13.67 -2.22 -3.43
N ASP A 464 13.82 -1.80 -2.17
CA ASP A 464 14.77 -2.35 -1.21
C ASP A 464 14.21 -3.52 -0.39
N TYR A 465 12.93 -3.86 -0.51
CA TYR A 465 12.37 -5.05 0.14
C TYR A 465 12.14 -6.20 -0.84
N GLY A 466 12.13 -7.44 -0.34
CA GLY A 466 11.90 -8.63 -1.15
C GLY A 466 10.58 -8.61 -1.94
N TRP A 467 9.55 -7.96 -1.41
CA TRP A 467 8.27 -7.74 -2.11
C TRP A 467 8.36 -6.70 -3.23
N ALA A 468 9.24 -5.71 -3.11
CA ALA A 468 9.41 -4.66 -4.12
C ALA A 468 10.38 -5.07 -5.24
N ASN A 469 11.36 -5.91 -4.88
CA ASN A 469 12.34 -6.50 -5.79
C ASN A 469 11.91 -7.93 -6.14
N ASN A 470 10.72 -8.12 -6.71
CA ASN A 470 10.20 -9.42 -7.10
C ASN A 470 9.90 -9.44 -8.60
N HIS A 471 10.53 -10.37 -9.33
CA HIS A 471 10.63 -10.43 -10.81
C HIS A 471 11.25 -9.20 -11.49
N THR A 472 10.95 -7.98 -11.07
CA THR A 472 11.58 -6.72 -11.47
C THR A 472 11.79 -5.84 -10.21
N PHE A 473 12.81 -4.99 -10.22
CA PHE A 473 13.14 -4.05 -9.14
C PHE A 473 12.60 -2.67 -9.52
N VAL A 474 11.33 -2.44 -9.19
CA VAL A 474 10.57 -1.23 -9.54
C VAL A 474 9.83 -0.74 -8.30
N ASP A 475 9.92 0.57 -8.03
CA ASP A 475 8.94 1.37 -7.32
C ASP A 475 8.42 2.41 -8.33
N GLU A 476 7.11 2.40 -8.63
CA GLU A 476 6.47 3.26 -9.64
C GLU A 476 5.04 3.64 -9.25
N GLY A 477 4.26 4.28 -10.13
CA GLY A 477 2.86 4.61 -9.87
C GLY A 477 2.59 5.35 -8.55
N PRO A 478 3.38 6.37 -8.14
CA PRO A 478 3.10 7.10 -6.92
C PRO A 478 1.77 7.86 -7.03
N PHE A 479 0.94 7.86 -5.99
CA PHE A 479 -0.28 8.68 -5.92
C PHE A 479 -0.54 9.17 -4.49
N ALA A 480 -0.85 10.46 -4.36
CA ALA A 480 -1.03 11.12 -3.07
C ALA A 480 -2.46 11.01 -2.54
N LEU A 481 -2.58 10.65 -1.26
CA LEU A 481 -3.81 10.69 -0.47
C LEU A 481 -3.56 11.53 0.79
N ILE A 482 -4.26 12.66 0.90
CA ILE A 482 -4.08 13.59 2.01
C ILE A 482 -5.28 13.49 2.96
N LYS A 483 -5.03 13.20 4.23
CA LYS A 483 -6.09 13.10 5.25
C LYS A 483 -5.52 13.31 6.65
N ASN A 484 -6.27 14.01 7.50
CA ASN A 484 -5.99 14.15 8.95
C ASN A 484 -4.55 14.62 9.26
N GLY A 485 -4.02 15.59 8.50
CA GLY A 485 -2.66 16.11 8.71
C GLY A 485 -1.54 15.18 8.21
N LYS A 486 -1.89 14.10 7.49
CA LYS A 486 -0.93 13.16 6.91
C LYS A 486 -1.03 13.13 5.39
N LEU A 487 0.12 12.91 4.78
CA LEU A 487 0.27 12.57 3.37
C LEU A 487 0.62 11.08 3.28
N PHE A 488 -0.29 10.31 2.72
CA PHE A 488 -0.09 8.92 2.34
C PHE A 488 0.24 8.89 0.85
N LEU A 489 1.49 8.58 0.51
CA LEU A 489 1.92 8.40 -0.87
C LEU A 489 1.98 6.89 -1.14
N THR A 490 0.93 6.35 -1.76
CA THR A 490 0.98 4.97 -2.26
C THR A 490 1.85 4.91 -3.50
N PHE A 491 2.51 3.79 -3.73
CA PHE A 491 3.29 3.50 -4.92
C PHE A 491 3.19 2.01 -5.19
N SER A 492 3.42 1.58 -6.42
CA SER A 492 3.43 0.17 -6.78
C SER A 492 4.84 -0.36 -6.94
N SER A 493 5.02 -1.66 -6.71
CA SER A 493 6.33 -2.29 -6.84
C SER A 493 6.25 -3.69 -7.44
N ALA A 494 7.41 -4.26 -7.74
CA ALA A 494 7.61 -5.54 -8.43
C ALA A 494 7.30 -5.48 -9.94
N ALA A 495 7.30 -6.62 -10.61
CA ALA A 495 6.89 -6.70 -12.01
C ALA A 495 5.38 -6.54 -12.15
N VAL A 496 4.93 -6.02 -13.30
CA VAL A 496 3.50 -5.86 -13.64
C VAL A 496 2.83 -7.19 -14.02
N ASP A 497 2.98 -8.18 -13.15
CA ASP A 497 2.37 -9.51 -13.18
C ASP A 497 1.68 -9.79 -11.83
N ALA A 498 1.41 -11.06 -11.48
CA ALA A 498 0.78 -11.39 -10.19
C ALA A 498 1.61 -11.01 -8.94
N THR A 499 2.88 -10.62 -9.12
CA THR A 499 3.74 -10.13 -8.05
C THR A 499 3.59 -8.64 -7.77
N TYR A 500 2.89 -7.90 -8.61
CA TYR A 500 2.66 -6.46 -8.45
C TYR A 500 1.88 -6.17 -7.16
N VAL A 501 2.30 -5.14 -6.43
CA VAL A 501 1.76 -4.80 -5.10
C VAL A 501 1.75 -3.30 -4.87
N VAL A 502 0.92 -2.84 -3.92
CA VAL A 502 0.89 -1.43 -3.47
C VAL A 502 1.64 -1.28 -2.15
N GLY A 503 2.71 -0.49 -2.15
CA GLY A 503 3.43 0.00 -0.97
C GLY A 503 2.93 1.36 -0.48
N LEU A 504 3.48 1.82 0.66
CA LEU A 504 3.08 3.10 1.27
C LEU A 504 4.28 3.85 1.87
N LEU A 505 4.44 5.11 1.48
CA LEU A 505 5.20 6.14 2.18
C LEU A 505 4.24 7.05 2.95
N THR A 506 4.59 7.42 4.18
CA THR A 506 3.80 8.35 5.01
C THR A 506 4.66 9.51 5.49
N ALA A 507 4.15 10.72 5.42
CA ALA A 507 4.74 11.92 6.02
C ALA A 507 3.66 12.78 6.70
N ASP A 508 4.05 13.57 7.70
CA ASP A 508 3.20 14.64 8.22
C ASP A 508 3.22 15.82 7.24
N ILE A 509 2.07 16.47 7.00
CA ILE A 509 1.96 17.54 5.99
C ILE A 509 2.76 18.79 6.34
N ASP A 510 3.08 18.99 7.61
CA ASP A 510 3.87 20.12 8.10
C ASP A 510 5.38 19.83 8.10
N ALA A 511 5.79 18.61 7.72
CA ALA A 511 7.19 18.24 7.59
C ALA A 511 7.80 18.79 6.29
N ASN A 512 9.13 18.86 6.23
CA ASN A 512 9.80 19.14 4.97
C ASN A 512 9.72 17.92 4.04
N LEU A 513 8.81 17.95 3.07
CA LEU A 513 8.58 16.83 2.14
C LEU A 513 9.75 16.55 1.20
N LEU A 514 10.66 17.52 1.00
CA LEU A 514 11.91 17.33 0.24
C LEU A 514 13.05 16.75 1.10
N ASN A 515 12.81 16.45 2.37
CA ASN A 515 13.73 15.70 3.21
C ASN A 515 13.28 14.23 3.28
N PRO A 516 14.06 13.27 2.75
CA PRO A 516 13.71 11.85 2.79
C PRO A 516 13.45 11.31 4.20
N GLU A 517 14.12 11.85 5.23
CA GLU A 517 13.92 11.43 6.63
C GLU A 517 12.55 11.85 7.20
N SER A 518 11.80 12.72 6.52
CA SER A 518 10.41 13.05 6.86
C SER A 518 9.43 11.93 6.52
N TRP A 519 9.88 10.93 5.73
CA TRP A 519 9.03 9.87 5.20
C TRP A 519 9.28 8.55 5.89
N THR A 520 8.19 7.83 6.21
CA THR A 520 8.24 6.46 6.69
C THR A 520 7.74 5.51 5.61
N LYS A 521 8.60 4.59 5.15
CA LYS A 521 8.21 3.48 4.28
C LYS A 521 7.67 2.33 5.13
N THR A 522 6.44 1.91 4.85
CA THR A 522 5.83 0.73 5.47
C THR A 522 6.62 -0.53 5.07
N ASN A 523 6.91 -1.43 6.02
CA ASN A 523 7.78 -2.58 5.77
C ASN A 523 7.16 -3.66 4.84
N TYR A 524 5.84 -3.61 4.61
CA TYR A 524 5.07 -4.59 3.83
C TYR A 524 3.99 -3.90 2.99
N PRO A 525 3.50 -4.55 1.92
CA PRO A 525 2.48 -3.95 1.05
C PRO A 525 1.11 -3.82 1.71
N LEU A 526 0.33 -2.82 1.28
CA LEU A 526 -1.08 -2.62 1.64
C LEU A 526 -2.02 -3.50 0.81
N LEU A 527 -1.66 -3.79 -0.44
CA LEU A 527 -2.49 -4.54 -1.38
C LEU A 527 -1.63 -5.53 -2.17
N THR A 528 -2.08 -6.78 -2.23
CA THR A 528 -1.39 -7.88 -2.91
C THR A 528 -2.39 -8.82 -3.57
N SER A 529 -1.91 -9.79 -4.36
CA SER A 529 -2.72 -10.89 -4.90
C SER A 529 -3.42 -11.75 -3.83
N ARG A 530 -3.01 -11.65 -2.56
CA ARG A 530 -3.64 -12.37 -1.44
C ARG A 530 -4.76 -11.58 -0.76
N SER A 531 -4.84 -10.28 -1.03
CA SER A 531 -5.84 -9.39 -0.42
C SER A 531 -7.25 -9.72 -0.90
N MET A 532 -7.40 -10.07 -2.19
CA MET A 532 -8.69 -10.34 -2.82
C MET A 532 -8.64 -11.54 -3.77
N PRO A 533 -9.40 -12.61 -3.52
CA PRO A 533 -9.42 -13.77 -4.40
C PRO A 533 -9.82 -13.42 -5.84
N GLY A 534 -9.05 -13.88 -6.82
CA GLY A 534 -9.32 -13.66 -8.24
C GLY A 534 -8.68 -12.40 -8.82
N GLU A 535 -8.18 -11.49 -7.97
CA GLU A 535 -7.49 -10.26 -8.37
C GLU A 535 -5.99 -10.42 -8.12
N TYR A 536 -5.20 -10.46 -9.19
CA TYR A 536 -3.76 -10.71 -9.12
C TYR A 536 -2.97 -9.49 -9.57
N GLY A 537 -1.87 -9.18 -8.89
CA GLY A 537 -1.02 -8.05 -9.21
C GLY A 537 -1.70 -6.69 -9.09
N PRO A 538 -2.39 -6.38 -7.98
CA PRO A 538 -3.06 -5.10 -7.86
C PRO A 538 -2.06 -3.95 -7.68
N GLY A 539 -2.25 -2.86 -8.43
CA GLY A 539 -1.41 -1.69 -8.32
C GLY A 539 -1.85 -0.52 -9.20
N HIS A 540 -0.90 0.40 -9.39
CA HIS A 540 -1.02 1.71 -10.06
C HIS A 540 -2.35 2.38 -9.71
N ASN A 541 -2.47 2.74 -8.44
CA ASN A 541 -3.73 3.15 -7.85
C ASN A 541 -3.85 4.67 -7.73
N ALA A 542 -5.07 5.18 -7.86
CA ALA A 542 -5.42 6.58 -7.68
C ALA A 542 -6.63 6.73 -6.75
N TYR A 543 -6.88 7.96 -6.29
CA TYR A 543 -7.98 8.24 -5.36
C TYR A 543 -8.91 9.33 -5.85
N VAL A 544 -10.20 9.12 -5.60
CA VAL A 544 -11.23 10.15 -5.76
C VAL A 544 -12.15 10.18 -4.55
N ILE A 545 -12.58 11.38 -4.16
CA ILE A 545 -13.58 11.58 -3.12
C ILE A 545 -14.92 11.86 -3.80
N ASP A 546 -15.95 11.10 -3.45
CA ASP A 546 -17.29 11.31 -4.00
C ASP A 546 -18.05 12.47 -3.32
N ASP A 547 -19.27 12.73 -3.81
CA ASP A 547 -20.16 13.79 -3.32
C ASP A 547 -20.59 13.59 -1.85
N ASN A 548 -20.42 12.38 -1.32
CA ASN A 548 -20.78 12.01 0.04
C ASN A 548 -19.60 12.05 1.01
N GLY A 549 -18.39 12.32 0.53
CA GLY A 549 -17.14 12.30 1.28
C GLY A 549 -16.49 10.91 1.36
N THR A 550 -16.95 9.94 0.57
CA THR A 550 -16.38 8.59 0.49
C THR A 550 -15.11 8.62 -0.34
N PHE A 551 -14.05 8.02 0.17
CA PHE A 551 -12.80 7.83 -0.58
C PHE A 551 -12.89 6.54 -1.39
N TRP A 552 -12.59 6.63 -2.67
CA TRP A 552 -12.55 5.51 -3.60
C TRP A 552 -11.14 5.32 -4.14
N ASN A 553 -10.66 4.08 -4.10
CA ASN A 553 -9.43 3.62 -4.71
C ASN A 553 -9.76 3.07 -6.10
N THR A 554 -9.24 3.71 -7.14
CA THR A 554 -9.16 3.12 -8.48
C THR A 554 -7.81 2.43 -8.60
N TYR A 555 -7.79 1.22 -9.14
CA TYR A 555 -6.56 0.43 -9.28
C TYR A 555 -6.71 -0.49 -10.48
N HIS A 556 -5.61 -1.05 -10.99
CA HIS A 556 -5.71 -2.19 -11.89
C HIS A 556 -5.27 -3.47 -11.20
N ALA A 557 -5.80 -4.60 -11.65
CA ALA A 557 -5.32 -5.94 -11.34
C ALA A 557 -5.61 -6.87 -12.54
N ARG A 558 -5.21 -8.13 -12.44
CA ARG A 558 -5.50 -9.18 -13.43
C ARG A 558 -6.62 -10.10 -12.93
N PRO A 559 -7.68 -10.35 -13.73
CA PRO A 559 -8.70 -11.35 -13.41
C PRO A 559 -8.13 -12.76 -13.65
N GLY A 560 -7.54 -13.35 -12.61
CA GLY A 560 -6.65 -14.49 -12.75
C GLY A 560 -5.22 -14.09 -13.13
N VAL A 561 -4.25 -14.97 -12.87
CA VAL A 561 -2.80 -14.71 -13.08
C VAL A 561 -2.49 -14.30 -14.52
N GLU A 562 -3.15 -14.93 -15.50
CA GLU A 562 -2.95 -14.69 -16.94
C GLU A 562 -3.90 -13.64 -17.54
N GLY A 563 -4.80 -13.07 -16.73
CA GLY A 563 -5.75 -12.08 -17.20
C GLY A 563 -5.06 -10.77 -17.61
N PRO A 564 -5.67 -9.96 -18.51
CA PRO A 564 -5.13 -8.64 -18.82
C PRO A 564 -5.29 -7.68 -17.64
N ARG A 565 -4.44 -6.66 -17.57
CA ARG A 565 -4.62 -5.58 -16.59
C ARG A 565 -5.96 -4.90 -16.85
N SER A 566 -6.75 -4.81 -15.80
CA SER A 566 -8.12 -4.34 -15.87
C SER A 566 -8.42 -3.50 -14.64
N SER A 567 -9.21 -2.45 -14.83
CA SER A 567 -9.53 -1.49 -13.78
C SER A 567 -10.53 -2.05 -12.78
N GLY A 568 -10.33 -1.72 -11.51
CA GLY A 568 -11.24 -1.94 -10.39
C GLY A 568 -11.50 -0.64 -9.61
N ILE A 569 -12.57 -0.64 -8.83
CA ILE A 569 -12.89 0.42 -7.87
C ILE A 569 -13.20 -0.25 -6.54
N ARG A 570 -12.62 0.25 -5.45
CA ARG A 570 -12.92 -0.21 -4.10
C ARG A 570 -12.94 0.96 -3.13
N ARG A 571 -13.81 0.92 -2.13
CA ARG A 571 -13.84 1.93 -1.08
C ARG A 571 -12.53 1.89 -0.29
N VAL A 572 -11.96 3.05 0.00
CA VAL A 572 -10.90 3.20 1.00
C VAL A 572 -11.54 3.29 2.37
N HIS A 573 -11.22 2.33 3.23
CA HIS A 573 -11.50 2.45 4.66
C HIS A 573 -10.28 3.01 5.38
N PHE A 574 -10.46 3.52 6.59
CA PHE A 574 -9.36 4.01 7.42
C PHE A 574 -9.37 3.27 8.75
N ASP A 575 -8.23 2.71 9.12
CA ASP A 575 -8.09 1.89 10.33
C ASP A 575 -8.07 2.74 11.62
N ILE A 576 -7.84 2.06 12.75
CA ILE A 576 -7.80 2.67 14.08
C ILE A 576 -6.74 3.77 14.26
N ASP A 577 -5.73 3.84 13.37
CA ASP A 577 -4.70 4.89 13.34
C ASP A 577 -4.93 5.91 12.22
N GLY A 578 -6.01 5.76 11.44
CA GLY A 578 -6.33 6.59 10.29
C GLY A 578 -5.52 6.26 9.03
N TYR A 579 -4.89 5.08 8.94
CA TYR A 579 -4.18 4.64 7.74
C TYR A 579 -5.16 4.00 6.74
N PRO A 580 -4.89 4.11 5.42
CA PRO A 580 -5.78 3.55 4.40
C PRO A 580 -5.76 2.01 4.40
N VAL A 581 -6.95 1.43 4.32
CA VAL A 581 -7.21 0.00 4.13
C VAL A 581 -7.82 -0.18 2.74
N LEU A 582 -7.05 -0.80 1.84
CA LEU A 582 -7.34 -0.86 0.40
C LEU A 582 -7.97 -2.20 -0.05
N ASP A 583 -8.16 -3.14 0.88
CA ASP A 583 -8.65 -4.49 0.63
C ASP A 583 -10.00 -4.78 1.32
N LEU A 584 -10.72 -3.73 1.73
CA LEU A 584 -12.06 -3.86 2.26
C LEU A 584 -13.06 -4.20 1.15
N SER A 585 -13.32 -5.50 0.97
CA SER A 585 -14.35 -5.99 0.05
C SER A 585 -15.75 -5.51 0.43
N GLU A 586 -16.64 -5.35 -0.54
CA GLU A 586 -18.02 -4.87 -0.33
C GLU A 586 -18.80 -5.67 0.72
N TYR A 587 -18.67 -6.99 0.76
CA TYR A 587 -19.38 -7.85 1.73
C TYR A 587 -18.84 -7.72 3.16
N LYS A 588 -17.59 -7.24 3.31
CA LYS A 588 -17.02 -6.85 4.62
C LYS A 588 -17.40 -5.40 4.96
N ASP A 589 -17.58 -4.54 3.95
CA ASP A 589 -17.95 -3.14 4.13
C ASP A 589 -19.41 -2.96 4.62
N LEU A 590 -20.32 -3.80 4.12
CA LEU A 590 -21.72 -3.82 4.57
C LEU A 590 -22.21 -5.27 4.66
N ASP A 591 -22.52 -5.71 5.87
CA ASP A 591 -23.24 -6.97 6.05
C ASP A 591 -24.69 -6.78 5.59
N LYS A 592 -25.08 -7.48 4.52
CA LYS A 592 -26.43 -7.38 3.93
C LYS A 592 -27.54 -7.70 4.93
N SER A 593 -27.27 -8.48 5.98
CA SER A 593 -28.24 -8.77 7.04
C SER A 593 -28.50 -7.57 7.96
N LEU A 594 -27.59 -6.59 8.00
CA LEU A 594 -27.67 -5.37 8.81
C LEU A 594 -28.16 -4.15 8.02
N ALA A 595 -28.31 -4.26 6.70
CA ALA A 595 -28.56 -3.12 5.81
C ALA A 595 -29.97 -2.51 5.94
N LYS A 596 -30.95 -3.23 6.51
CA LYS A 596 -32.33 -2.70 6.68
C LYS A 596 -32.42 -1.89 7.97
N VAL A 597 -32.87 -0.65 7.86
CA VAL A 597 -32.98 0.30 8.99
C VAL A 597 -34.36 0.94 9.06
N THR A 598 -34.71 1.49 10.22
CA THR A 598 -35.97 2.21 10.46
C THR A 598 -35.72 3.46 11.30
N ILE A 599 -36.47 4.53 11.03
CA ILE A 599 -36.42 5.78 11.79
C ILE A 599 -37.82 6.36 11.99
N ASP A 600 -38.06 6.98 13.16
CA ASP A 600 -39.24 7.82 13.37
C ASP A 600 -39.06 9.19 12.68
N VAL A 601 -39.97 9.55 11.79
CA VAL A 601 -39.95 10.84 11.08
C VAL A 601 -41.04 11.74 11.63
N ILE A 602 -40.65 12.88 12.18
CA ILE A 602 -41.57 13.92 12.67
C ILE A 602 -41.63 15.00 11.59
N VAL A 603 -42.76 15.07 10.89
CA VAL A 603 -43.06 16.12 9.91
C VAL A 603 -43.69 17.29 10.66
N ASN A 604 -43.14 18.50 10.47
CA ASN A 604 -43.65 19.74 11.06
C ASN A 604 -44.45 20.58 10.07
#